data_AF-A0A7L6L9B5-F1
#
_entry.id   AF-A0A7L6L9B5-F1
#
_cell.length_a   1.000
_cell.length_b   1.000
_cell.length_c   1.000
_cell.angle_alpha   90.00
_cell.angle_beta   90.00
_cell.angle_gamma   90.00
#
_symmetry.space_group_name_H-M   'P 1'
#
loop_
_entity.id
_entity.type
_entity.pdbx_description
1 polymer ?
#
loop_
_entity_poly.entity_id
_entity_poly.type
_entity_poly.pdbx_seq_one_letter_code
_entity_poly.pdbx_strand_id
1 'polypeptide(L)'
;MSNAQKHSMTRLLSTLIDEHTRSRMDMKGRELPCHVVDVSGQIVTVQFDMLPEGINFPQITIPVATFPYIRYPIQPGDRGVTIAADVSLRGVSGLGTGMATLSYSMSLTPLFFVPLANKDWSDEDPQKIVLYGPDGAILKTEDSSSSVTVAPEEIRQKSKAVYLEAEDIFLNGKIHLNGPIVQDKAQMKDTTASLIGPLTVQNDAVIKGVSASGHSHDVTGVQSGGSTITSKQPNPG
;
A
#
# COMPACT_ATOMS: atom_id res chain seq x y z
N MET A 1 32.25 -26.32 -61.53
CA MET A 1 32.70 -25.97 -60.15
C MET A 1 33.33 -27.19 -59.51
N SER A 2 34.60 -27.09 -59.11
CA SER A 2 35.34 -28.19 -58.47
C SER A 2 34.74 -28.50 -57.09
N ASN A 3 34.76 -29.77 -56.66
CA ASN A 3 34.27 -30.18 -55.33
C ASN A 3 34.99 -29.41 -54.19
N ALA A 4 36.24 -28.99 -54.41
CA ALA A 4 36.98 -28.15 -53.45
C ALA A 4 36.32 -26.77 -53.22
N GLN A 5 35.69 -26.18 -54.23
CA GLN A 5 34.98 -24.90 -54.11
C GLN A 5 33.61 -25.05 -53.43
N LYS A 6 33.00 -26.23 -53.51
CA LYS A 6 31.74 -26.53 -52.80
C LYS A 6 31.99 -26.69 -51.30
N HIS A 7 33.06 -27.40 -50.91
CA HIS A 7 33.46 -27.56 -49.50
C HIS A 7 33.88 -26.23 -48.85
N SER A 8 34.48 -25.30 -49.60
CA SER A 8 34.83 -23.97 -49.08
C SER A 8 33.59 -23.09 -48.84
N MET A 9 32.58 -23.15 -49.71
CA MET A 9 31.34 -22.39 -49.54
C MET A 9 30.49 -22.88 -48.38
N THR A 10 30.36 -24.20 -48.17
CA THR A 10 29.64 -24.74 -47.01
C THR A 10 30.32 -24.37 -45.70
N ARG A 11 31.67 -24.37 -45.66
CA ARG A 11 32.45 -23.97 -44.50
C ARG A 11 32.39 -22.46 -44.24
N LEU A 12 32.46 -21.62 -45.28
CA LEU A 12 32.28 -20.18 -45.16
C LEU A 12 30.86 -19.83 -44.66
N LEU A 13 29.85 -20.54 -45.16
CA LEU A 13 28.47 -20.35 -44.71
C LEU A 13 28.28 -20.79 -43.25
N SER A 14 28.88 -21.90 -42.82
CA SER A 14 28.83 -22.30 -41.41
C SER A 14 29.55 -21.29 -40.51
N THR A 15 30.73 -20.80 -40.91
CA THR A 15 31.46 -19.78 -40.14
C THR A 15 30.69 -18.46 -40.08
N LEU A 16 30.05 -18.04 -41.19
CA LEU A 16 29.20 -16.85 -41.22
C LEU A 16 27.94 -17.03 -40.35
N ILE A 17 27.32 -18.20 -40.34
CA ILE A 17 26.18 -18.51 -39.46
C ILE A 17 26.64 -18.49 -38.00
N ASP A 18 27.79 -19.06 -37.67
CA ASP A 18 28.33 -19.07 -36.30
C ASP A 18 28.73 -17.66 -35.84
N GLU A 19 29.37 -16.86 -36.71
CA GLU A 19 29.71 -15.46 -36.43
C GLU A 19 28.45 -14.60 -36.29
N HIS A 20 27.45 -14.79 -37.15
CA HIS A 20 26.18 -14.09 -37.06
C HIS A 20 25.40 -14.51 -35.80
N THR A 21 25.50 -15.77 -35.36
CA THR A 21 24.86 -16.26 -34.14
C THR A 21 25.58 -15.75 -32.90
N ARG A 22 26.91 -15.72 -32.87
CA ARG A 22 27.69 -15.10 -31.79
C ARG A 22 27.45 -13.60 -31.69
N SER A 23 27.48 -12.88 -32.80
CA SER A 23 27.16 -11.45 -32.85
C SER A 23 25.74 -11.16 -32.34
N ARG A 24 24.78 -12.06 -32.62
CA ARG A 24 23.42 -11.99 -32.08
C ARG A 24 23.33 -12.31 -30.59
N MET A 25 24.14 -13.23 -30.10
CA MET A 25 24.21 -13.56 -28.66
C MET A 25 24.90 -12.47 -27.85
N ASP A 26 25.89 -11.79 -28.41
CA ASP A 26 26.67 -10.79 -27.69
C ASP A 26 25.87 -9.50 -27.42
N MET A 27 24.90 -9.15 -28.29
CA MET A 27 24.06 -7.95 -28.13
C MET A 27 22.57 -8.24 -27.84
N LYS A 28 22.21 -9.47 -27.50
CA LYS A 28 20.89 -9.73 -26.91
C LYS A 28 20.81 -8.95 -25.60
N GLY A 29 19.71 -8.23 -25.36
CA GLY A 29 19.49 -7.52 -24.10
C GLY A 29 19.76 -8.49 -22.95
N ARG A 30 20.81 -8.22 -22.16
CA ARG A 30 21.25 -9.12 -21.11
C ARG A 30 20.48 -8.80 -19.84
N GLU A 31 20.08 -9.84 -19.12
CA GLU A 31 19.57 -9.64 -17.78
C GLU A 31 20.76 -9.37 -16.85
N LEU A 32 20.96 -8.11 -16.47
CA LEU A 32 22.13 -7.67 -15.72
C LEU A 32 21.74 -7.18 -14.33
N PRO A 33 22.55 -7.47 -13.29
CA PRO A 33 22.37 -6.88 -11.97
C PRO A 33 22.58 -5.37 -12.02
N CYS A 34 21.76 -4.63 -11.29
CA CYS A 34 21.81 -3.18 -11.23
C CYS A 34 21.27 -2.64 -9.91
N HIS A 35 21.58 -1.38 -9.63
CA HIS A 35 20.94 -0.60 -8.58
C HIS A 35 20.32 0.69 -9.14
N VAL A 36 19.29 1.18 -8.46
CA VAL A 36 18.60 2.42 -8.79
C VAL A 36 19.45 3.61 -8.36
N VAL A 37 19.62 4.60 -9.22
CA VAL A 37 20.32 5.87 -8.92
C VAL A 37 19.39 7.07 -8.88
N ASP A 38 18.24 6.99 -9.56
CA ASP A 38 17.23 8.04 -9.58
C ASP A 38 15.82 7.45 -9.82
N VAL A 39 14.80 8.11 -9.28
CA VAL A 39 13.40 7.64 -9.32
C VAL A 39 12.46 8.77 -9.70
N SER A 40 11.68 8.56 -10.75
CA SER A 40 10.59 9.45 -11.16
C SER A 40 9.28 8.65 -11.30
N GLY A 41 8.49 8.65 -10.23
CA GLY A 41 7.24 7.88 -10.16
C GLY A 41 7.49 6.36 -10.17
N GLN A 42 7.23 5.70 -11.30
CA GLN A 42 7.50 4.27 -11.51
C GLN A 42 8.46 4.03 -12.70
N ILE A 43 9.21 5.07 -13.04
CA ILE A 43 10.32 5.05 -13.98
C ILE A 43 11.59 5.27 -13.16
N VAL A 44 12.59 4.41 -13.35
CA VAL A 44 13.84 4.43 -12.60
C VAL A 44 15.01 4.60 -13.55
N THR A 45 16.04 5.31 -13.11
CA THR A 45 17.35 5.27 -13.74
C THR A 45 18.22 4.29 -12.97
N VAL A 46 18.83 3.34 -13.67
CA VAL A 46 19.66 2.29 -13.06
C VAL A 46 21.10 2.37 -13.54
N GLN A 47 22.02 1.99 -12.65
CA GLN A 47 23.43 1.75 -12.94
C GLN A 47 23.70 0.25 -12.83
N PHE A 48 24.41 -0.30 -13.82
CA PHE A 48 24.74 -1.72 -13.84
C PHE A 48 25.93 -2.04 -12.92
N ASP A 49 25.78 -3.11 -12.14
CA ASP A 49 26.75 -3.61 -11.17
C ASP A 49 27.61 -4.73 -11.76
N MET A 50 28.37 -4.40 -12.80
CA MET A 50 29.23 -5.34 -13.53
C MET A 50 30.70 -4.97 -13.32
N LEU A 51 31.59 -5.97 -13.30
CA LEU A 51 33.03 -5.72 -13.30
C LEU A 51 33.42 -4.97 -14.59
N PRO A 52 34.33 -3.98 -14.51
CA PRO A 52 34.78 -3.24 -15.67
C PRO A 52 35.74 -4.10 -16.51
N GLU A 53 35.20 -5.04 -17.28
CA GLU A 53 35.93 -5.80 -18.30
C GLU A 53 36.15 -4.96 -19.57
N GLY A 54 36.52 -3.68 -19.40
CA GLY A 54 36.70 -2.72 -20.50
C GLY A 54 35.41 -2.14 -21.11
N ILE A 55 34.24 -2.49 -20.58
CA ILE A 55 32.93 -1.95 -21.00
C ILE A 55 32.30 -1.21 -19.82
N ASN A 56 32.15 0.11 -19.94
CA ASN A 56 31.34 0.89 -19.01
C ASN A 56 29.90 0.92 -19.52
N PHE A 57 28.99 0.30 -18.77
CA PHE A 57 27.57 0.39 -19.08
C PHE A 57 27.04 1.77 -18.67
N PRO A 58 26.35 2.50 -19.57
CA PRO A 58 25.75 3.76 -19.23
C PRO A 58 24.57 3.56 -18.27
N GLN A 59 24.24 4.61 -17.53
CA GLN A 59 22.96 4.66 -16.82
C GLN A 59 21.81 4.67 -17.83
N ILE A 60 20.75 3.93 -17.52
CA ILE A 60 19.58 3.84 -18.39
C ILE A 60 18.31 4.11 -17.60
N THR A 61 17.37 4.81 -18.23
CA THR A 61 16.05 5.10 -17.68
C THR A 61 15.02 4.12 -18.23
N ILE A 62 14.41 3.33 -17.35
CA ILE A 62 13.56 2.19 -17.69
C ILE A 62 12.34 2.11 -16.75
N PRO A 63 11.22 1.52 -17.18
CA PRO A 63 10.06 1.33 -16.31
C PRO A 63 10.32 0.22 -15.28
N VAL A 64 9.68 0.33 -14.12
CA VAL A 64 9.59 -0.77 -13.15
C VAL A 64 8.50 -1.76 -13.60
N ALA A 65 8.74 -3.06 -13.49
CA ALA A 65 7.71 -4.08 -13.67
C ALA A 65 6.67 -3.99 -12.57
N THR A 66 5.53 -3.36 -12.86
CA THR A 66 4.46 -3.12 -11.90
C THR A 66 3.15 -2.85 -12.63
N PHE A 67 2.08 -2.62 -11.87
CA PHE A 67 0.75 -2.31 -12.38
C PHE A 67 0.12 -1.17 -11.55
N PRO A 68 -0.95 -0.49 -12.01
CA PRO A 68 -1.38 0.77 -11.41
C PRO A 68 -1.86 0.70 -9.96
N TYR A 69 -2.27 -0.48 -9.51
CA TYR A 69 -2.94 -0.66 -8.23
C TYR A 69 -2.00 -1.10 -7.09
N ILE A 70 -0.77 -1.53 -7.39
CA ILE A 70 0.29 -1.79 -6.40
C ILE A 70 1.53 -1.05 -6.85
N ARG A 71 1.92 0.00 -6.13
CA ARG A 71 3.08 0.81 -6.45
C ARG A 71 4.18 0.54 -5.43
N TYR A 72 5.33 0.09 -5.92
CA TYR A 72 6.49 -0.13 -5.05
C TYR A 72 7.13 1.22 -4.70
N PRO A 73 7.44 1.48 -3.42
CA PRO A 73 8.09 2.72 -2.99
C PRO A 73 9.60 2.67 -3.27
N ILE A 74 9.99 2.41 -4.53
CA ILE A 74 11.39 2.26 -4.95
C ILE A 74 12.20 3.51 -4.59
N GLN A 75 13.38 3.30 -4.02
CA GLN A 75 14.32 4.35 -3.62
C GLN A 75 15.66 4.24 -4.36
N PRO A 76 16.41 5.34 -4.50
CA PRO A 76 17.83 5.26 -4.87
C PRO A 76 18.59 4.31 -3.93
N GLY A 77 19.38 3.42 -4.53
CA GLY A 77 20.11 2.35 -3.85
C GLY A 77 19.40 0.99 -3.88
N ASP A 78 18.11 0.92 -4.23
CA ASP A 78 17.40 -0.34 -4.36
C ASP A 78 18.04 -1.22 -5.45
N ARG A 79 18.22 -2.49 -5.12
CA ARG A 79 18.90 -3.46 -5.97
C ARG A 79 17.91 -4.33 -6.72
N GLY A 80 18.31 -4.77 -7.91
CA GLY A 80 17.49 -5.64 -8.71
C GLY A 80 18.21 -6.12 -9.96
N VAL A 81 17.40 -6.49 -10.95
CA VAL A 81 17.87 -6.95 -12.26
C VAL A 81 17.10 -6.22 -13.35
N THR A 82 17.78 -5.90 -14.44
CA THR A 82 17.09 -5.50 -15.66
C THR A 82 16.65 -6.73 -16.44
N ILE A 83 15.43 -6.78 -16.95
CA ILE A 83 14.97 -7.83 -17.84
C ILE A 83 14.78 -7.27 -19.24
N ALA A 84 15.25 -7.99 -20.26
CA ALA A 84 15.12 -7.61 -21.65
C ALA A 84 13.86 -8.17 -22.30
N ALA A 85 13.15 -7.30 -23.01
CA ALA A 85 12.13 -7.69 -23.96
C ALA A 85 12.75 -7.83 -25.37
N ASP A 86 12.19 -8.72 -26.19
CA ASP A 86 12.64 -8.93 -27.57
C ASP A 86 12.33 -7.74 -28.50
N VAL A 87 11.36 -6.91 -28.11
CA VAL A 87 10.88 -5.75 -28.88
C VAL A 87 10.73 -4.51 -27.99
N SER A 88 10.65 -3.34 -28.62
CA SER A 88 10.57 -2.04 -27.92
C SER A 88 9.42 -1.96 -26.91
N LEU A 89 9.73 -1.57 -25.67
CA LEU A 89 8.75 -1.29 -24.61
C LEU A 89 8.35 0.19 -24.53
N ARG A 90 8.91 1.06 -25.39
CA ARG A 90 8.78 2.51 -25.26
C ARG A 90 7.34 3.01 -25.40
N GLY A 91 6.56 2.39 -26.28
CA GLY A 91 5.15 2.74 -26.48
C GLY A 91 4.25 2.35 -25.30
N VAL A 92 4.51 1.21 -24.66
CA VAL A 92 3.71 0.75 -23.50
C VAL A 92 4.09 1.47 -22.21
N SER A 93 5.37 1.86 -22.05
CA SER A 93 5.84 2.60 -20.88
C SER A 93 5.69 4.11 -20.98
N GLY A 94 5.42 4.65 -22.18
CA GLY A 94 5.40 6.09 -22.42
C GLY A 94 6.78 6.75 -22.51
N LEU A 95 7.88 5.98 -22.49
CA LEU A 95 9.26 6.46 -22.65
C LEU A 95 9.66 6.71 -24.12
N GLY A 96 8.71 6.63 -25.03
CA GLY A 96 8.87 7.00 -26.44
C GLY A 96 7.58 6.79 -27.21
N THR A 97 7.64 7.07 -28.50
CA THR A 97 6.50 6.96 -29.43
C THR A 97 6.67 5.75 -30.35
N GLY A 98 5.55 5.27 -30.92
CA GLY A 98 5.54 4.20 -31.92
C GLY A 98 5.16 2.82 -31.38
N MET A 99 4.61 1.97 -32.26
CA MET A 99 4.31 0.57 -31.96
C MET A 99 5.56 -0.30 -32.11
N ALA A 100 5.68 -1.30 -31.25
CA ALA A 100 6.73 -2.30 -31.38
C ALA A 100 6.58 -3.08 -32.70
N THR A 101 7.68 -3.28 -33.41
CA THR A 101 7.79 -4.21 -34.54
C THR A 101 8.52 -5.46 -34.09
N LEU A 102 8.28 -6.60 -34.76
CA LEU A 102 9.06 -7.83 -34.58
C LEU A 102 10.51 -7.71 -35.05
N SER A 103 10.91 -6.55 -35.59
CA SER A 103 12.31 -6.24 -35.87
C SER A 103 13.07 -6.19 -34.56
N TYR A 104 13.97 -7.15 -34.34
CA TYR A 104 14.85 -7.21 -33.19
C TYR A 104 15.61 -5.89 -33.00
N SER A 105 15.52 -5.32 -31.79
CA SER A 105 16.33 -4.16 -31.40
C SER A 105 17.57 -4.65 -30.65
N MET A 106 18.75 -4.47 -31.23
CA MET A 106 20.04 -4.82 -30.62
C MET A 106 20.50 -3.68 -29.70
N SER A 107 19.77 -3.43 -28.61
CA SER A 107 19.97 -2.27 -27.75
C SER A 107 19.56 -2.57 -26.31
N LEU A 108 20.20 -1.91 -25.33
CA LEU A 108 19.80 -1.91 -23.91
C LEU A 108 18.56 -1.03 -23.65
N THR A 109 17.71 -0.83 -24.65
CA THR A 109 16.53 0.05 -24.57
C THR A 109 15.20 -0.65 -24.29
N PRO A 110 14.94 -1.91 -24.67
CA PRO A 110 13.74 -2.62 -24.28
C PRO A 110 13.94 -3.34 -22.93
N LEU A 111 14.41 -2.61 -21.92
CA LEU A 111 14.66 -3.13 -20.58
C LEU A 111 13.57 -2.65 -19.61
N PHE A 112 13.30 -3.44 -18.58
CA PHE A 112 12.51 -3.04 -17.42
C PHE A 112 13.17 -3.53 -16.12
N PHE A 113 12.94 -2.81 -15.03
CA PHE A 113 13.54 -3.11 -13.73
C PHE A 113 12.64 -4.03 -12.90
N VAL A 114 13.22 -5.07 -12.32
CA VAL A 114 12.58 -5.94 -11.33
C VAL A 114 13.38 -5.85 -10.02
N PRO A 115 12.78 -5.36 -8.92
CA PRO A 115 13.45 -5.34 -7.62
C PRO A 115 13.72 -6.78 -7.15
N LEU A 116 14.86 -7.01 -6.51
CA LEU A 116 15.23 -8.30 -5.94
C LEU A 116 15.47 -8.18 -4.44
N ALA A 117 15.10 -9.23 -3.72
CA ALA A 117 15.41 -9.34 -2.29
C ALA A 117 16.92 -9.29 -2.04
N ASN A 118 17.31 -8.71 -0.90
CA ASN A 118 18.70 -8.62 -0.48
C ASN A 118 18.88 -9.29 0.90
N LYS A 119 20.05 -9.87 1.14
CA LYS A 119 20.45 -10.48 2.42
C LYS A 119 20.40 -9.51 3.61
N ASP A 120 20.43 -8.21 3.34
CA ASP A 120 20.44 -7.15 4.35
C ASP A 120 19.00 -6.75 4.79
N TRP A 121 17.96 -7.38 4.22
CA TRP A 121 16.58 -7.14 4.62
C TRP A 121 16.30 -7.76 5.99
N SER A 122 15.38 -7.15 6.77
CA SER A 122 14.93 -7.71 8.02
C SER A 122 14.17 -9.02 7.79
N ASP A 123 14.34 -9.97 8.70
CA ASP A 123 13.48 -11.14 8.76
C ASP A 123 12.09 -10.72 9.23
N GLU A 124 11.09 -11.05 8.43
CA GLU A 124 9.67 -10.84 8.74
C GLU A 124 8.97 -12.17 9.04
N ASP A 125 7.76 -12.11 9.60
CA ASP A 125 6.99 -13.32 9.92
C ASP A 125 6.72 -14.15 8.64
N PRO A 126 7.23 -15.40 8.55
CA PRO A 126 7.12 -16.21 7.35
C PRO A 126 5.69 -16.74 7.09
N GLN A 127 4.76 -16.56 8.03
CA GLN A 127 3.37 -16.97 7.89
C GLN A 127 2.44 -15.82 7.49
N LYS A 128 2.95 -14.60 7.33
CA LYS A 128 2.14 -13.42 7.01
C LYS A 128 2.66 -12.70 5.78
N ILE A 129 1.74 -12.13 5.00
CA ILE A 129 2.09 -11.16 3.98
C ILE A 129 2.38 -9.83 4.69
N VAL A 130 3.56 -9.27 4.45
CA VAL A 130 3.97 -7.97 5.01
C VAL A 130 4.07 -6.95 3.88
N LEU A 131 3.31 -5.86 4.00
CA LEU A 131 3.33 -4.73 3.08
C LEU A 131 3.74 -3.49 3.87
N TYR A 132 4.91 -2.95 3.55
CA TYR A 132 5.42 -1.73 4.17
C TYR A 132 6.25 -0.93 3.17
N GLY A 133 6.39 0.37 3.44
CA GLY A 133 7.36 1.26 2.82
C GLY A 133 8.13 2.00 3.90
N PRO A 134 9.18 2.77 3.53
CA PRO A 134 10.02 3.50 4.49
C PRO A 134 9.25 4.43 5.44
N ASP A 135 8.12 4.99 4.98
CA ASP A 135 7.23 5.86 5.76
C ASP A 135 5.83 5.25 5.97
N GLY A 136 5.72 3.93 5.82
CA GLY A 136 4.46 3.19 5.91
C GLY A 136 3.78 2.94 4.57
N ALA A 137 2.44 2.82 4.57
CA ALA A 137 1.66 2.36 3.42
C ALA A 137 0.27 3.00 3.36
N ILE A 138 -0.28 3.12 2.15
CA ILE A 138 -1.61 3.69 1.90
C ILE A 138 -2.43 2.72 1.05
N LEU A 139 -3.59 2.32 1.57
CA LEU A 139 -4.64 1.62 0.81
C LEU A 139 -5.77 2.61 0.58
N LYS A 140 -6.14 2.86 -0.68
CA LYS A 140 -7.14 3.87 -1.03
C LYS A 140 -7.92 3.55 -2.30
N THR A 141 -9.09 4.15 -2.42
CA THR A 141 -9.83 4.22 -3.69
C THR A 141 -9.12 5.15 -4.68
N GLU A 142 -9.37 4.99 -5.98
CA GLU A 142 -8.75 5.81 -7.03
C GLU A 142 -9.01 7.31 -6.83
N ASP A 143 -10.24 7.66 -6.44
CA ASP A 143 -10.67 9.03 -6.10
C ASP A 143 -10.20 9.51 -4.71
N SER A 144 -9.55 8.64 -3.92
CA SER A 144 -9.12 8.91 -2.53
C SER A 144 -10.25 9.34 -1.57
N SER A 145 -11.51 8.97 -1.89
CA SER A 145 -12.68 9.19 -1.01
C SER A 145 -12.62 8.31 0.24
N SER A 146 -12.02 7.13 0.14
CA SER A 146 -11.75 6.24 1.27
C SER A 146 -10.27 5.82 1.30
N SER A 147 -9.68 5.78 2.50
CA SER A 147 -8.30 5.34 2.69
C SER A 147 -8.01 4.79 4.09
N VAL A 148 -7.03 3.89 4.15
CA VAL A 148 -6.33 3.48 5.37
C VAL A 148 -4.84 3.79 5.16
N THR A 149 -4.30 4.66 6.00
CA THR A 149 -2.88 5.04 6.00
C THR A 149 -2.24 4.52 7.26
N VAL A 150 -1.20 3.71 7.10
CA VAL A 150 -0.29 3.30 8.16
C VAL A 150 0.93 4.22 8.06
N ALA A 151 1.27 4.88 9.16
CA ALA A 151 2.43 5.77 9.29
C ALA A 151 3.14 5.47 10.63
N PRO A 152 4.34 6.04 10.88
CA PRO A 152 4.99 5.89 12.18
C PRO A 152 4.06 6.32 13.32
N GLU A 153 3.86 5.43 14.29
CA GLU A 153 3.06 5.64 15.52
C GLU A 153 1.55 5.89 15.33
N GLU A 154 1.02 5.90 14.10
CA GLU A 154 -0.40 6.16 13.86
C GLU A 154 -0.99 5.39 12.68
N ILE A 155 -2.30 5.10 12.78
CA ILE A 155 -3.11 4.61 11.67
C ILE A 155 -4.27 5.58 11.47
N ARG A 156 -4.42 6.09 10.25
CA ARG A 156 -5.51 7.00 9.87
C ARG A 156 -6.47 6.30 8.93
N GLN A 157 -7.73 6.24 9.33
CA GLN A 157 -8.81 5.69 8.52
C GLN A 157 -9.76 6.84 8.14
N LYS A 158 -10.00 6.99 6.83
CA LYS A 158 -10.84 8.04 6.25
C LYS A 158 -11.88 7.37 5.38
N SER A 159 -13.15 7.68 5.63
CA SER A 159 -14.29 7.18 4.85
C SER A 159 -15.56 7.91 5.30
N LYS A 160 -16.64 7.80 4.52
CA LYS A 160 -17.96 8.29 4.93
C LYS A 160 -18.56 7.48 6.09
N ALA A 161 -18.28 6.18 6.16
CA ALA A 161 -18.76 5.28 7.19
C ALA A 161 -17.76 4.14 7.43
N VAL A 162 -17.69 3.66 8.66
CA VAL A 162 -16.88 2.50 9.08
C VAL A 162 -17.84 1.47 9.68
N TYR A 163 -17.79 0.25 9.19
CA TYR A 163 -18.58 -0.86 9.73
C TYR A 163 -17.63 -1.86 10.39
N LEU A 164 -17.92 -2.21 11.64
CA LEU A 164 -17.19 -3.22 12.40
C LEU A 164 -18.19 -4.33 12.76
N GLU A 165 -18.08 -5.48 12.10
CA GLU A 165 -18.92 -6.65 12.35
C GLU A 165 -18.06 -7.71 13.04
N ALA A 166 -18.32 -7.91 14.33
CA ALA A 166 -17.61 -8.87 15.17
C ALA A 166 -18.50 -9.27 16.36
N GLU A 167 -18.23 -10.42 16.96
CA GLU A 167 -18.84 -10.81 18.24
C GLU A 167 -18.40 -9.84 19.35
N ASP A 168 -17.10 -9.57 19.43
CA ASP A 168 -16.51 -8.62 20.36
C ASP A 168 -15.65 -7.57 19.65
N ILE A 169 -15.76 -6.31 20.08
CA ILE A 169 -14.89 -5.21 19.66
C ILE A 169 -14.14 -4.69 20.89
N PHE A 170 -12.84 -4.91 20.94
CA PHE A 170 -11.98 -4.44 22.04
C PHE A 170 -11.31 -3.11 21.69
N LEU A 171 -11.58 -2.06 22.48
CA LEU A 171 -10.96 -0.74 22.34
C LEU A 171 -10.20 -0.38 23.61
N ASN A 172 -8.88 -0.54 23.56
CA ASN A 172 -8.00 -0.28 24.71
C ASN A 172 -7.37 1.11 24.59
N GLY A 173 -7.54 1.94 25.62
CA GLY A 173 -7.01 3.30 25.69
C GLY A 173 -8.11 4.35 25.87
N LYS A 174 -7.79 5.61 25.55
CA LYS A 174 -8.74 6.73 25.63
C LYS A 174 -9.51 6.84 24.32
N ILE A 175 -10.84 6.73 24.40
CA ILE A 175 -11.73 6.85 23.24
C ILE A 175 -12.27 8.28 23.17
N HIS A 176 -11.96 8.99 22.09
CA HIS A 176 -12.51 10.32 21.80
C HIS A 176 -13.67 10.20 20.81
N LEU A 177 -14.91 10.40 21.28
CA LEU A 177 -16.13 10.37 20.47
C LEU A 177 -16.69 11.78 20.33
N ASN A 178 -16.33 12.48 19.25
CA ASN A 178 -16.71 13.88 19.01
C ASN A 178 -18.05 14.03 18.27
N GLY A 179 -18.91 13.03 18.39
CA GLY A 179 -20.24 12.98 17.79
C GLY A 179 -21.21 12.23 18.71
N PRO A 180 -22.49 12.09 18.30
CA PRO A 180 -23.47 11.36 19.09
C PRO A 180 -23.13 9.87 19.15
N ILE A 181 -23.43 9.26 20.31
CA ILE A 181 -23.43 7.80 20.48
C ILE A 181 -24.88 7.35 20.34
N VAL A 182 -25.17 6.55 19.31
CA VAL A 182 -26.53 6.11 18.98
C VAL A 182 -26.55 4.58 18.94
N GLN A 183 -27.63 3.99 19.44
CA GLN A 183 -27.91 2.57 19.26
C GLN A 183 -29.22 2.44 18.47
N ASP A 184 -29.14 1.82 17.28
CA ASP A 184 -30.28 1.69 16.38
C ASP A 184 -31.19 0.53 16.79
N LYS A 185 -32.39 0.87 17.30
CA LYS A 185 -33.37 -0.11 17.82
C LYS A 185 -33.66 -1.27 16.86
N ALA A 186 -33.65 -1.03 15.54
CA ALA A 186 -33.92 -2.06 14.54
C ALA A 186 -32.80 -3.10 14.41
N GLN A 187 -31.58 -2.77 14.86
CA GLN A 187 -30.41 -3.65 14.81
C GLN A 187 -30.09 -4.29 16.17
N MET A 188 -30.80 -3.89 17.23
CA MET A 188 -30.56 -4.35 18.59
C MET A 188 -31.44 -5.55 18.94
N LYS A 189 -30.86 -6.54 19.63
CA LYS A 189 -31.57 -7.61 20.30
C LYS A 189 -31.02 -7.77 21.71
N ASP A 190 -31.86 -7.55 22.73
CA ASP A 190 -31.54 -7.77 24.14
C ASP A 190 -30.23 -7.11 24.63
N THR A 191 -29.97 -5.87 24.20
CA THR A 191 -28.70 -5.17 24.45
C THR A 191 -28.70 -4.40 25.76
N THR A 192 -27.51 -4.25 26.38
CA THR A 192 -27.29 -3.41 27.57
C THR A 192 -26.02 -2.58 27.40
N ALA A 193 -25.91 -1.45 28.12
CA ALA A 193 -24.65 -0.73 28.32
C ALA A 193 -24.26 -0.80 29.80
N SER A 194 -22.99 -1.14 30.08
CA SER A 194 -22.44 -1.20 31.44
C SER A 194 -21.23 -0.27 31.55
N LEU A 195 -21.21 0.55 32.59
CA LEU A 195 -20.15 1.52 32.89
C LEU A 195 -19.72 1.30 34.33
N ILE A 196 -18.42 1.01 34.55
CA ILE A 196 -17.86 0.80 35.89
C ILE A 196 -17.56 2.15 36.57
N GLY A 197 -17.00 3.09 35.79
CA GLY A 197 -16.63 4.41 36.27
C GLY A 197 -17.80 5.39 36.31
N PRO A 198 -17.60 6.57 36.91
CA PRO A 198 -18.61 7.62 36.92
C PRO A 198 -18.93 8.09 35.49
N LEU A 199 -20.22 8.39 35.27
CA LEU A 199 -20.68 9.08 34.08
C LEU A 199 -20.92 10.56 34.43
N THR A 200 -20.04 11.44 33.94
CA THR A 200 -20.21 12.89 34.11
C THR A 200 -21.02 13.44 32.94
N VAL A 201 -22.18 14.04 33.25
CA VAL A 201 -23.04 14.72 32.28
C VAL A 201 -23.06 16.21 32.64
N GLN A 202 -22.71 17.08 31.70
CA GLN A 202 -22.61 18.53 31.97
C GLN A 202 -23.98 19.23 32.00
N ASN A 203 -24.93 18.73 31.20
CA ASN A 203 -26.28 19.29 31.12
C ASN A 203 -27.25 18.41 31.90
N ASP A 204 -28.03 17.58 31.21
CA ASP A 204 -29.06 16.74 31.83
C ASP A 204 -29.00 15.32 31.29
N ALA A 205 -29.50 14.37 32.09
CA ALA A 205 -29.75 13.01 31.69
C ALA A 205 -31.24 12.72 31.77
N VAL A 206 -31.85 12.29 30.66
CA VAL A 206 -33.27 11.91 30.62
C VAL A 206 -33.39 10.40 30.65
N ILE A 207 -33.97 9.86 31.72
CA ILE A 207 -34.11 8.41 31.92
C ILE A 207 -35.60 8.08 31.89
N LYS A 208 -36.01 7.26 30.92
CA LYS A 208 -37.43 6.90 30.69
C LYS A 208 -38.35 8.14 30.60
N GLY A 209 -37.86 9.22 29.99
CA GLY A 209 -38.61 10.48 29.82
C GLY A 209 -38.55 11.43 31.03
N VAL A 210 -37.85 11.09 32.11
CA VAL A 210 -37.70 11.92 33.31
C VAL A 210 -36.32 12.59 33.33
N SER A 211 -36.30 13.92 33.44
CA SER A 211 -35.07 14.72 33.60
C SER A 211 -34.44 14.47 34.97
N ALA A 212 -33.18 14.06 35.02
CA ALA A 212 -32.48 13.84 36.28
C ALA A 212 -32.32 15.15 37.07
N SER A 213 -32.05 16.27 36.39
CA SER A 213 -31.87 17.59 37.03
C SER A 213 -33.16 18.37 37.29
N GLY A 214 -34.23 18.09 36.55
CA GLY A 214 -35.48 18.87 36.57
C GLY A 214 -36.71 18.14 37.11
N HIS A 215 -36.60 16.91 37.61
CA HIS A 215 -37.76 16.18 38.13
C HIS A 215 -38.22 16.67 39.51
N SER A 216 -39.51 16.48 39.79
CA SER A 216 -40.13 16.71 41.09
C SER A 216 -40.60 15.39 41.70
N HIS A 217 -40.80 15.41 43.01
CA HIS A 217 -41.41 14.30 43.75
C HIS A 217 -42.76 14.74 44.32
N ASP A 218 -43.80 13.94 44.07
CA ASP A 218 -45.08 14.12 44.72
C ASP A 218 -45.01 13.63 46.16
N VAL A 219 -45.18 14.54 47.12
CA VAL A 219 -45.20 14.21 48.55
C VAL A 219 -46.64 14.07 49.01
N THR A 220 -47.02 12.87 49.44
CA THR A 220 -48.38 12.54 49.92
C THR A 220 -48.37 12.26 51.42
N GLY A 221 -49.53 12.35 52.08
CA GLY A 221 -49.66 12.00 53.50
C GLY A 221 -49.15 13.05 54.49
N VAL A 222 -49.05 14.32 54.09
CA VAL A 222 -48.63 15.44 54.95
C VAL A 222 -49.79 16.38 55.25
N GLN A 223 -49.78 17.02 56.42
CA GLN A 223 -50.71 18.10 56.77
C GLN A 223 -50.44 19.31 55.85
N SER A 224 -51.46 19.78 55.13
CA SER A 224 -51.34 20.99 54.29
C SER A 224 -51.04 22.23 55.16
N GLY A 225 -50.10 23.07 54.71
CA GLY A 225 -49.71 24.30 55.38
C GLY A 225 -49.09 25.31 54.42
N GLY A 226 -48.66 26.47 54.93
CA GLY A 226 -48.10 27.56 54.13
C GLY A 226 -46.56 27.68 54.14
N SER A 227 -45.86 26.76 54.82
CA SER A 227 -44.41 26.80 54.95
C SER A 227 -43.71 26.02 53.84
N THR A 228 -42.61 26.56 53.31
CA THR A 228 -41.73 25.87 52.35
C THR A 228 -40.55 25.24 53.06
N ILE A 229 -40.27 23.97 52.79
CA ILE A 229 -39.14 23.23 53.34
C ILE A 229 -38.36 22.58 52.19
N THR A 230 -37.05 22.78 52.15
CA THR A 230 -36.17 22.14 51.18
C THR A 230 -35.81 20.73 51.65
N SER A 231 -35.97 19.73 50.77
CA SER A 231 -35.55 18.36 51.08
C SER A 231 -34.04 18.27 51.27
N LYS A 232 -33.60 17.26 52.03
CA LYS A 232 -32.19 16.88 52.05
C LYS A 232 -31.80 16.23 50.72
N GLN A 233 -30.50 16.09 50.49
CA GLN A 233 -29.97 15.29 49.38
C GLN A 233 -30.56 13.86 49.40
N PRO A 234 -30.68 13.19 48.23
CA PRO A 234 -31.11 11.81 48.17
C PRO A 234 -30.34 10.92 49.14
N ASN A 235 -31.03 9.97 49.75
CA ASN A 235 -30.34 8.96 50.56
C ASN A 235 -29.37 8.17 49.67
N PRO A 236 -28.18 7.79 50.17
CA PRO A 236 -27.32 6.85 49.46
C PRO A 236 -28.11 5.58 49.14
N GLY A 237 -28.09 5.18 47.87
CA GLY A 237 -28.64 3.92 47.41
C GLY A 237 -27.79 2.72 47.81
#